data_AF-A0A2T2SXY3-F1
#
_entry.id   AF-A0A2T2SXY3-F1
#
_cell.length_a   1.000
_cell.length_b   1.000
_cell.length_c   1.000
_cell.angle_alpha   90.00
_cell.angle_beta   90.00
_cell.angle_gamma   90.00
#
_symmetry.space_group_name_H-M   'P 1'
#
loop_
_entity.id
_entity.type
_entity.pdbx_description
1 polymer ?
#
loop_
_entity_poly.entity_id
_entity_poly.type
_entity_poly.pdbx_seq_one_letter_code
_entity_poly.pdbx_strand_id
1 'polypeptide(L)' 'TAGLPIVRTSPDHGTAYGISGKGMALPGSTRNALELAVAIARHRRQTAEPAT' A
#
# COMPACT_ATOMS: atom_id res chain seq x y z
N THR A 1 -7.69 3.20 -0.72
CA THR A 1 -8.92 4.00 -0.53
C THR A 1 -9.04 4.97 -1.68
N ALA A 2 -10.15 4.91 -2.42
CA ALA A 2 -10.43 5.85 -3.52
C ALA A 2 -10.98 7.18 -2.99
N GLY A 3 -10.93 8.24 -3.80
CA GLY A 3 -11.48 9.57 -3.47
C GLY A 3 -10.56 10.49 -2.65
N LEU A 4 -9.44 9.99 -2.12
CA LEU A 4 -8.47 10.81 -1.42
C LEU A 4 -7.53 11.55 -2.40
N PRO A 5 -7.07 12.78 -2.05
CA PRO A 5 -6.11 13.51 -2.87
C PRO A 5 -4.74 12.81 -2.91
N ILE A 6 -4.44 11.98 -1.91
CA ILE A 6 -3.21 11.20 -1.80
C ILE A 6 -3.44 9.73 -2.18
N VAL A 7 -2.36 9.02 -2.51
CA VAL A 7 -2.39 7.56 -2.64
C VAL A 7 -2.39 6.95 -1.25
N ARG A 8 -3.42 6.15 -0.94
CA ARG A 8 -3.51 5.41 0.32
C ARG A 8 -3.91 3.96 0.06
N THR A 9 -3.05 3.04 0.47
CA THR A 9 -3.30 1.60 0.56
C THR A 9 -3.23 1.18 2.04
N SER A 10 -3.61 -0.06 2.34
CA SER A 10 -3.45 -0.63 3.67
C SER A 10 -3.38 -2.15 3.58
N PRO A 11 -2.73 -2.82 4.55
CA PRO A 11 -2.89 -4.26 4.73
C PRO A 11 -4.38 -4.64 4.92
N ASP A 12 -4.71 -5.88 4.60
CA ASP A 12 -6.04 -6.50 4.73
C ASP A 12 -6.29 -7.16 6.10
N HIS A 13 -5.35 -7.03 7.04
CA HIS A 13 -5.44 -7.61 8.38
C HIS A 13 -5.39 -6.54 9.48
N GLY A 14 -5.80 -6.93 10.69
CA GLY A 14 -5.74 -6.10 11.90
C GLY A 14 -4.39 -6.12 12.60
N THR A 15 -4.40 -5.76 13.89
CA THR A 15 -3.18 -5.60 14.72
C THR A 15 -2.51 -6.90 15.14
N ALA A 16 -3.25 -8.01 15.13
CA ALA A 16 -2.75 -9.34 15.48
C ALA A 16 -1.99 -9.40 16.84
N TYR A 17 -2.53 -8.76 17.89
CA TYR A 17 -1.87 -8.67 19.20
C TYR A 17 -1.40 -10.03 19.78
N GLY A 18 -2.14 -11.11 19.52
CA GLY A 18 -1.79 -12.45 19.99
C GLY A 18 -0.46 -13.00 19.44
N ILE A 19 0.08 -12.43 18.36
CA ILE A 19 1.36 -12.83 17.74
C ILE A 19 2.42 -11.72 17.74
N SER A 20 2.14 -10.57 18.37
CA SER A 20 3.11 -9.46 18.45
C SER A 20 4.40 -9.91 19.15
N GLY A 21 5.55 -9.59 18.57
CA GLY A 21 6.86 -9.98 19.09
C GLY A 21 7.24 -11.46 18.94
N LYS A 22 6.38 -12.31 18.36
CA LYS A 22 6.64 -13.76 18.24
C LYS A 22 7.31 -14.18 16.93
N GLY A 23 7.57 -13.24 16.00
CA GLY A 23 8.14 -13.55 14.69
C GLY A 23 7.21 -14.35 13.76
N MET A 24 5.92 -14.44 14.07
CA MET A 24 4.92 -15.23 13.33
C MET A 24 4.11 -14.41 12.31
N ALA A 25 4.35 -13.10 12.22
CA ALA A 25 3.61 -12.24 11.31
C ALA A 25 3.91 -12.60 9.85
N LEU A 26 2.87 -12.71 9.02
CA LEU A 26 3.00 -12.91 7.58
C LEU A 26 2.98 -11.54 6.88
N PRO A 27 4.08 -11.07 6.28
CA PRO A 27 4.18 -9.70 5.78
C PRO A 27 3.54 -9.49 4.40
N GLY A 28 3.03 -10.55 3.74
CA GLY A 28 2.59 -10.52 2.34
C GLY A 28 1.59 -9.40 2.03
N SER A 29 0.56 -9.26 2.86
CA SER A 29 -0.45 -8.21 2.70
C SER A 29 0.12 -6.79 2.83
N THR A 30 0.98 -6.58 3.84
CA THR A 30 1.67 -5.29 4.04
C THR A 30 2.59 -4.97 2.87
N ARG A 31 3.35 -5.95 2.37
CA ARG A 31 4.20 -5.79 1.18
C ARG A 31 3.37 -5.43 -0.05
N ASN A 32 2.29 -6.16 -0.32
CA ASN A 32 1.41 -5.90 -1.46
C ASN A 32 0.80 -4.49 -1.38
N ALA A 33 0.39 -4.04 -0.19
CA ALA A 33 -0.12 -2.69 0.01
C ALA A 33 0.93 -1.62 -0.33
N LEU A 34 2.19 -1.82 0.06
CA LEU A 34 3.29 -0.91 -0.28
C LEU A 34 3.58 -0.89 -1.78
N GLU A 35 3.70 -2.06 -2.41
CA GLU A 35 3.97 -2.18 -3.84
C GLU A 35 2.86 -1.54 -4.68
N LEU A 36 1.60 -1.76 -4.29
CA LEU A 36 0.44 -1.13 -4.93
C LEU A 36 0.46 0.40 -4.79
N ALA A 37 0.85 0.93 -3.61
CA ALA A 37 0.98 2.38 -3.44
C ALA A 37 2.02 2.97 -4.39
N VAL A 38 3.18 2.32 -4.53
CA VAL A 38 4.23 2.73 -5.47
C VAL A 38 3.73 2.68 -6.92
N ALA A 39 3.03 1.61 -7.30
CA ALA A 39 2.49 1.46 -8.65
C ALA A 39 1.49 2.58 -9.00
N ILE A 40 0.53 2.86 -8.10
CA ILE A 40 -0.46 3.94 -8.30
C ILE A 40 0.24 5.31 -8.34
N ALA A 41 1.21 5.56 -7.45
CA ALA A 41 1.94 6.82 -7.44
C ALA A 41 2.71 7.07 -8.75
N ARG A 42 3.37 6.03 -9.29
CA ARG A 42 4.04 6.09 -10.59
C ARG A 42 3.07 6.37 -11.72
N HIS A 43 1.93 5.67 -11.74
CA HIS A 43 0.88 5.89 -12.73
C HIS A 43 0.34 7.33 -12.68
N ARG A 44 0.04 7.85 -11.48
CA ARG A 44 -0.43 9.25 -11.31
C ARG A 44 0.58 10.26 -11.85
N ARG A 45 1.88 10.04 -11.62
CA ARG A 45 2.94 10.91 -12.15
C ARG A 45 3.00 10.88 -13.69
N GLN A 46 2.91 9.70 -14.29
CA GLN A 46 2.91 9.54 -15.75
C GLN A 46 1.69 10.18 -16.41
N THR A 47 0.51 10.09 -15.79
CA THR A 47 -0.70 10.73 -16.32
C THR A 47 -0.75 12.24 -16.11
N ALA A 48 0.03 12.77 -15.16
CA ALA A 48 0.08 14.19 -14.85
C ALA A 48 1.10 14.94 -15.71
N GLU A 49 2.14 14.27 -16.22
CA GLU A 49 3.03 14.85 -17.22
C GLU A 49 2.37 14.78 -18.60
N PRO A 50 2.17 15.93 -19.30
CA PRO A 50 1.65 15.89 -20.65
C PRO A 50 2.63 15.14 -21.55
N ALA A 51 2.11 14.22 -22.37
CA ALA A 51 2.89 13.58 -23.42
C ALA A 51 3.53 14.68 -24.27
N THR A 52 4.86 14.76 -24.23
CA THR A 52 5.65 15.66 -25.07
C THR A 52 5.66 15.15 -26.50
#